data_AF-A0A7U9SQX9-F1
#
_entry.id   AF-A0A7U9SQX9-F1
#
_cell.length_a   1.000
_cell.length_b   1.000
_cell.length_c   1.000
_cell.angle_alpha   90.00
_cell.angle_beta   90.00
_cell.angle_gamma   90.00
#
_symmetry.space_group_name_H-M   'P 1'
#
loop_
_entity.id
_entity.type
_entity.pdbx_description
1 polymer ?
#
loop_
_entity_poly.entity_id
_entity_poly.type
_entity_poly.pdbx_seq_one_letter_code
_entity_poly.pdbx_strand_id
1 'polypeptide(L)' 'MADLYTKIRKELFIKMKIMDPTIKGIKESLEYKEAAAYNAGIRDAISILDSYNQTLAEVGNDKDPEM' A
#
# COMPACT_ATOMS: atom_id res chain seq x y z
N MET A 1 -18.06 -2.31 0.27
CA MET A 1 -16.64 -2.76 0.35
C MET A 1 -15.65 -1.75 -0.21
N ALA A 2 -15.90 -1.13 -1.38
CA ALA A 2 -14.98 -0.17 -1.99
C ALA A 2 -14.55 1.01 -1.09
N ASP A 3 -15.45 1.51 -0.22
CA ASP A 3 -15.16 2.66 0.66
C ASP A 3 -14.15 2.34 1.77
N LEU A 4 -14.28 1.18 2.44
CA LEU A 4 -13.35 0.78 3.50
C LEU A 4 -11.96 0.43 2.94
N TYR A 5 -11.91 -0.31 1.83
CA TYR A 5 -10.66 -0.60 1.12
C TYR A 5 -9.93 0.70 0.76
N THR A 6 -10.65 1.65 0.13
CA THR A 6 -10.08 2.95 -0.27
C THR A 6 -9.56 3.74 0.92
N LYS A 7 -10.29 3.73 2.05
CA LYS A 7 -9.87 4.38 3.30
C LYS A 7 -8.57 3.78 3.85
N ILE A 8 -8.52 2.46 4.04
CA ILE A 8 -7.34 1.77 4.57
C ILE A 8 -6.12 2.00 3.66
N ARG A 9 -6.29 1.82 2.35
CA ARG A 9 -5.21 2.01 1.38
C ARG A 9 -4.68 3.45 1.39
N LYS A 10 -5.57 4.45 1.49
CA LYS A 10 -5.19 5.87 1.60
C LYS A 10 -4.44 6.17 2.89
N GLU A 11 -4.89 5.62 4.02
CA GLU A 11 -4.21 5.78 5.30
C GLU A 11 -2.80 5.21 5.27
N LEU A 12 -2.63 3.99 4.74
CA LEU A 12 -1.31 3.37 4.56
C LEU A 12 -0.40 4.24 3.70
N PHE A 13 -0.89 4.73 2.57
CA PHE A 13 -0.12 5.61 1.68
C PHE A 13 0.34 6.90 2.37
N ILE A 14 -0.53 7.55 3.14
CA ILE A 14 -0.20 8.79 3.87
C ILE A 14 0.84 8.57 4.97
N LYS A 15 0.94 7.34 5.52
CA LYS A 15 1.97 7.02 6.52
C LYS A 15 3.37 6.96 5.95
N MET A 16 3.54 6.81 4.64
CA MET A 16 4.88 6.73 4.02
C MET A 16 5.69 8.00 4.30
N LYS A 17 6.98 7.81 4.58
CA LYS A 17 7.95 8.89 4.77
C LYS A 17 8.40 9.42 3.40
N ILE A 18 8.20 10.70 3.14
CA ILE A 18 8.68 11.34 1.91
C ILE A 18 10.00 12.04 2.20
N MET A 19 11.03 11.70 1.43
CA MET A 19 12.33 12.36 1.47
C MET A 19 12.71 12.76 0.05
N ASP A 20 13.34 13.92 -0.11
CA ASP A 20 13.82 14.39 -1.41
C ASP A 20 15.12 13.66 -1.78
N PRO A 21 15.12 12.77 -2.78
CA PRO A 21 16.29 11.98 -3.16
C PRO A 21 17.32 12.80 -3.96
N THR A 22 17.01 14.05 -4.32
CA THR A 22 17.91 14.94 -5.07
C THR A 22 18.92 15.65 -4.16
N ILE A 23 18.66 15.66 -2.85
CA ILE A 23 19.60 16.17 -1.86
C ILE A 23 20.88 15.32 -1.89
N LYS A 24 22.01 15.96 -2.18
CA LYS A 24 23.31 15.29 -2.26
C LYS A 24 23.66 14.59 -0.94
N GLY A 25 24.00 13.30 -1.01
CA GLY A 25 24.39 12.51 0.17
C GLY A 25 23.21 11.94 0.98
N ILE A 26 21.96 12.23 0.60
CA ILE A 26 20.79 11.78 1.37
C ILE A 26 20.61 10.27 1.31
N LYS A 27 20.90 9.63 0.16
CA LYS A 27 20.67 8.19 -0.04
C LYS A 27 21.59 7.32 0.82
N GLU A 28 22.76 7.86 1.17
CA GLU A 28 23.76 7.22 2.00
C GLU A 28 23.44 7.37 3.49
N SER A 29 22.64 8.38 3.86
CA SER A 29 22.25 8.68 5.23
C SER A 29 21.46 7.52 5.86
N LEU A 30 21.62 7.36 7.18
CA LEU A 30 20.87 6.38 7.96
C LEU A 30 19.37 6.66 7.87
N GLU A 31 18.97 7.92 7.99
CA GLU A 31 17.57 8.36 7.96
C GLU A 31 16.88 7.96 6.65
N TYR A 32 17.54 8.13 5.51
CA TYR A 32 16.99 7.69 4.22
C TYR A 32 16.82 6.18 4.12
N LYS A 33 17.80 5.41 4.62
CA LYS A 33 17.72 3.94 4.63
C LYS A 33 16.59 3.46 5.55
N GLU A 34 16.44 4.07 6.71
CA GLU A 34 15.33 3.78 7.64
C GLU A 34 13.98 4.14 7.04
N ALA A 35 13.87 5.30 6.39
CA ALA A 35 12.65 5.71 5.69
C ALA A 35 12.33 4.77 4.51
N ALA A 36 13.35 4.33 3.76
CA ALA A 36 13.18 3.37 2.67
C ALA A 36 12.68 2.01 3.17
N ALA A 37 13.26 1.47 4.25
CA ALA A 37 12.85 0.21 4.86
C ALA A 37 11.42 0.29 5.43
N TYR A 38 11.10 1.38 6.13
CA TYR A 38 9.75 1.64 6.64
C TYR A 38 8.71 1.70 5.50
N ASN A 39 9.03 2.43 4.43
CA ASN A 39 8.17 2.55 3.25
C ASN A 39 8.03 1.23 2.49
N ALA A 40 9.04 0.35 2.52
CA ALA A 40 8.94 -0.99 1.94
C ALA A 40 7.86 -1.81 2.68
N GLY A 41 7.87 -1.83 4.01
CA GLY A 41 6.84 -2.52 4.80
C GLY A 41 5.43 -2.00 4.55
N ILE A 42 5.26 -0.69 4.32
CA ILE A 42 3.95 -0.12 3.94
C ILE A 42 3.52 -0.61 2.55
N ARG A 43 4.42 -0.68 1.58
CA ARG A 43 4.10 -1.19 0.23
C ARG A 43 3.70 -2.67 0.27
N ASP A 44 4.34 -3.46 1.12
CA ASP A 44 3.99 -4.87 1.32
C ASP A 44 2.57 -4.98 1.93
N ALA A 45 2.25 -4.16 2.94
CA ALA A 45 0.92 -4.12 3.53
C ALA A 45 -0.16 -3.71 2.53
N ILE A 46 0.10 -2.72 1.67
CA ILE A 46 -0.80 -2.32 0.59
C ILE A 46 -0.98 -3.46 -0.42
N SER A 47 0.10 -4.16 -0.78
CA SER A 47 0.04 -5.28 -1.74
C SER A 47 -0.81 -6.43 -1.21
N ILE A 48 -0.70 -6.75 0.09
CA ILE A 48 -1.55 -7.74 0.75
C ILE A 48 -3.02 -7.29 0.77
N LEU A 49 -3.29 -6.02 1.09
CA LEU A 49 -4.63 -5.45 1.07
C LEU A 49 -5.26 -5.50 -0.33
N ASP A 50 -4.49 -5.13 -1.36
CA ASP A 50 -4.92 -5.15 -2.76
C ASP A 50 -5.26 -6.59 -3.19
N SER A 51 -4.45 -7.58 -2.80
CA SER A 51 -4.70 -9.01 -3.06
C SER A 51 -6.01 -9.49 -2.42
N TYR A 52 -6.24 -9.20 -1.13
CA TYR A 52 -7.50 -9.58 -0.49
C TYR A 52 -8.73 -8.89 -1.09
N ASN A 53 -8.61 -7.62 -1.49
CA ASN A 53 -9.70 -6.92 -2.15
C ASN A 53 -10.03 -7.57 -3.51
N GLN A 54 -9.03 -8.05 -4.25
CA GLN A 54 -9.24 -8.82 -5.47
C GLN A 54 -9.93 -10.17 -5.19
N THR A 55 -9.44 -10.96 -4.23
CA THR A 55 -10.07 -12.24 -3.87
C THR A 55 -11.54 -12.06 -3.47
N LEU A 56 -11.85 -11.00 -2.71
CA LEU A 56 -13.23 -10.71 -2.30
C LEU A 56 -14.12 -10.28 -3.47
N ALA A 57 -13.57 -9.59 -4.47
CA ALA A 57 -14.30 -9.24 -5.69
C ALA A 57 -14.62 -10.48 -6.53
N GLU A 58 -13.68 -11.42 -6.63
CA GLU A 58 -13.86 -12.70 -7.34
C GLU A 58 -14.91 -13.59 -6.64
N VAL A 59 -14.79 -13.79 -5.32
CA VAL A 59 -15.77 -14.57 -4.53
C VAL A 59 -17.17 -13.93 -4.50
N GLY A 60 -17.26 -12.61 -4.63
CA GLY A 60 -18.53 -11.89 -4.73
C GLY A 60 -19.26 -12.10 -6.07
N ASN A 61 -18.52 -12.38 -7.14
CA ASN A 61 -19.07 -12.58 -8.49
C ASN A 61 -19.58 -14.01 -8.72
N ASP A 62 -19.12 -14.99 -7.94
CA ASP A 62 -19.57 -16.39 -8.02
C ASP A 62 -20.97 -16.63 -7.43
N LYS A 63 -21.61 -15.61 -6.84
CA LYS A 63 -22.95 -15.72 -6.23
C LYS A 63 -24.10 -15.25 -7.12
N ASP A 64 -23.84 -14.83 -8.37
CA ASP A 64 -24.90 -14.48 -9.31
C ASP A 64 -24.67 -15.10 -10.71
N PRO A 65 -24.89 -16.43 -10.88
CA PRO A 65 -24.88 -17.07 -12.19
C PRO A 65 -26.22 -17.01 -12.94
N GLU A 66 -27.26 -16.34 -12.43
CA GLU A 66 -28.58 -16.29 -13.08
C GLU A 66 -29.05 -14.87 -13.44
N MET A 67 -28.59 -14.38 -14.60
CA MET A 67 -29.42 -13.57 -15.51
C MET A 67 -29.32 -14.12 -16.93
#